data_AF-A0A401UUY1-F1
#
_entry.id   AF-A0A401UUY1-F1
#
_cell.length_a   1.000
_cell.length_b   1.000
_cell.length_c   1.000
_cell.angle_alpha   90.00
_cell.angle_beta   90.00
_cell.angle_gamma   90.00
#
_symmetry.space_group_name_H-M   'P 1'
#
loop_
_entity.id
_entity.type
_entity.pdbx_description
1 polymer ?
#
loop_
_entity_poly.entity_id
_entity_poly.type
_entity_poly.pdbx_seq_one_letter_code
_entity_poly.pdbx_strand_id
1 'polypeptide(L)'
;MAMENEKITLGSGKLYTAVFAGTIPTDKELEVETNLLGLIEGGAALEYKPKFVEVSDDLGLVAKTILTEEEVTLKSGIMTWNGKTLAKLCTTARVTEAAGKRTVKIGGVGNQDGKKYVIRFVHNDPVDGDIRVTIVGSNQAGFKMAFTKDKATIVDAEFKAAPLDDVGTKIIYEESIPLEMEALILTSVAGTLSGATRVAVTPTLTAGNSYMYKTATTVTLPELNNICNTETGYTTWNGAIDITAVTGNEIEIIEVDGTFKAIKAGKATVTAKV
;
A
#
# COMPACT_ATOMS: atom_id res chain seq x y z
N MET A 1 18.02 -14.92 -3.69
CA MET A 1 16.69 -14.83 -4.30
C MET A 1 15.70 -15.08 -3.18
N ALA A 2 15.26 -14.03 -2.48
CA ALA A 2 14.12 -14.17 -1.58
C ALA A 2 12.94 -14.61 -2.46
N MET A 3 12.22 -15.68 -2.10
CA MET A 3 10.93 -15.93 -2.73
C MET A 3 10.07 -14.71 -2.41
N GLU A 4 9.57 -14.01 -3.43
CA GLU A 4 8.44 -13.10 -3.22
C GLU A 4 7.32 -13.96 -2.64
N ASN A 5 6.94 -13.70 -1.39
CA ASN A 5 5.93 -14.50 -0.70
C ASN A 5 4.63 -14.44 -1.51
N GLU A 6 4.22 -15.57 -2.09
CA GLU A 6 2.88 -15.72 -2.66
C GLU A 6 1.86 -15.57 -1.54
N LYS A 7 1.03 -14.53 -1.60
CA LYS A 7 0.06 -14.20 -0.54
C LYS A 7 -1.29 -14.86 -0.80
N ILE A 8 -1.91 -15.38 0.26
CA ILE A 8 -3.30 -15.82 0.21
C ILE A 8 -4.18 -14.60 0.52
N THR A 9 -4.70 -13.95 -0.51
CA THR A 9 -5.61 -12.81 -0.33
C THR A 9 -7.02 -13.28 0.03
N LEU A 10 -7.54 -12.92 1.21
CA LEU A 10 -8.89 -13.28 1.64
C LEU A 10 -9.89 -12.15 1.28
N GLY A 11 -10.90 -12.47 0.48
CA GLY A 11 -11.78 -11.51 -0.25
C GLY A 11 -12.72 -10.60 0.56
N SER A 12 -12.41 -10.27 1.82
CA SER A 12 -13.17 -9.28 2.62
C SER A 12 -12.40 -7.97 2.71
N GLY A 13 -13.08 -6.84 2.54
CA GLY A 13 -12.44 -5.53 2.62
C GLY A 13 -13.47 -4.41 2.70
N LYS A 14 -12.99 -3.17 2.67
CA LYS A 14 -13.82 -1.97 2.72
C LYS A 14 -13.80 -1.25 1.38
N LEU A 15 -14.95 -0.72 1.00
CA LEU A 15 -15.10 0.04 -0.25
C LEU A 15 -15.28 1.52 0.08
N TYR A 16 -14.33 2.35 -0.34
CA TYR A 16 -14.34 3.80 -0.16
C TYR A 16 -14.63 4.52 -1.48
N THR A 17 -15.23 5.70 -1.38
CA THR A 17 -15.58 6.52 -2.55
C THR A 17 -15.53 8.01 -2.26
N ALA A 18 -14.99 8.76 -3.22
CA ALA A 18 -14.97 10.22 -3.23
C ALA A 18 -15.24 10.73 -4.65
N VAL A 19 -15.75 11.96 -4.79
CA VAL A 19 -15.90 12.59 -6.13
C VAL A 19 -14.51 12.81 -6.71
N PHE A 20 -14.30 12.42 -7.97
CA PHE A 20 -13.03 12.63 -8.64
C PHE A 20 -12.88 14.09 -9.06
N ALA A 21 -11.86 14.75 -8.54
CA ALA A 21 -11.55 16.17 -8.79
C ALA A 21 -10.32 16.37 -9.69
N GLY A 22 -9.85 15.33 -10.37
CA GLY A 22 -8.67 15.36 -11.25
C GLY A 22 -7.42 14.73 -10.65
N THR A 23 -7.41 14.42 -9.35
CA THR A 23 -6.33 13.71 -8.67
C THR A 23 -6.89 12.61 -7.77
N ILE A 24 -6.06 11.60 -7.48
CA ILE A 24 -6.38 10.54 -6.51
C ILE A 24 -5.97 11.05 -5.11
N PRO A 25 -6.89 11.11 -4.13
CA PRO A 25 -6.54 11.49 -2.76
C PRO A 25 -5.59 10.47 -2.12
N THR A 26 -4.84 10.90 -1.11
CA THR A 26 -3.97 9.99 -0.33
C THR A 26 -4.79 8.98 0.46
N ASP A 27 -4.18 7.87 0.88
CA ASP A 27 -4.82 6.83 1.70
C ASP A 27 -5.50 7.41 2.93
N LYS A 28 -4.81 8.32 3.63
CA LYS A 28 -5.31 8.99 4.83
C LYS A 28 -6.54 9.87 4.56
N GLU A 29 -6.65 10.45 3.37
CA GLU A 29 -7.77 11.30 2.98
C GLU A 29 -8.97 10.48 2.46
N LEU A 30 -8.70 9.37 1.76
CA LEU A 30 -9.74 8.55 1.15
C LEU A 30 -10.31 7.51 2.13
N GLU A 31 -9.48 6.87 2.96
CA GLU A 31 -9.82 5.74 3.83
C GLU A 31 -10.39 6.19 5.18
N VAL A 32 -11.32 7.15 5.13
CA VAL A 32 -12.03 7.70 6.28
C VAL A 32 -13.48 7.26 6.29
N GLU A 33 -14.11 7.25 7.47
CA GLU A 33 -15.49 6.79 7.65
C GLU A 33 -16.50 7.54 6.76
N THR A 34 -16.29 8.84 6.53
CA THR A 34 -17.17 9.66 5.67
C THR A 34 -17.14 9.25 4.19
N ASN A 35 -16.07 8.61 3.76
CA ASN A 35 -15.89 8.13 2.40
C ASN A 35 -16.27 6.66 2.25
N LEU A 36 -16.53 5.94 3.34
CA LEU A 36 -16.98 4.56 3.28
C LEU A 36 -18.30 4.47 2.49
N LEU A 37 -18.29 3.72 1.39
CA LEU A 37 -19.47 3.50 0.56
C LEU A 37 -20.44 2.55 1.26
N GLY A 38 -19.89 1.54 1.93
CA GLY A 38 -20.59 0.56 2.76
C GLY A 38 -19.68 -0.62 3.09
N LEU A 39 -20.13 -1.45 4.03
CA LEU A 39 -19.57 -2.79 4.26
C LEU A 39 -20.10 -3.73 3.19
N ILE A 40 -19.28 -4.69 2.78
CA ILE A 40 -19.57 -5.58 1.66
C ILE A 40 -19.79 -7.02 2.13
N GLU A 41 -20.60 -7.76 1.38
CA GLU A 41 -20.82 -9.20 1.56
C GLU A 41 -20.55 -9.89 0.21
N GLY A 42 -19.81 -11.00 0.22
CA GLY A 42 -19.40 -11.70 -1.01
C GLY A 42 -18.17 -11.11 -1.73
N GLY A 43 -17.53 -10.09 -1.15
CA GLY A 43 -16.27 -9.53 -1.62
C GLY A 43 -16.38 -8.48 -2.73
N ALA A 44 -15.26 -8.19 -3.38
CA ALA A 44 -15.15 -7.31 -4.54
C ALA A 44 -14.40 -8.02 -5.66
N ALA A 45 -14.85 -7.83 -6.90
CA ALA A 45 -14.27 -8.45 -8.09
C ALA A 45 -13.84 -7.36 -9.08
N LEU A 46 -12.55 -7.30 -9.38
CA LEU A 46 -11.99 -6.47 -10.44
C LEU A 46 -11.86 -7.33 -11.72
N GLU A 47 -12.45 -6.87 -12.81
CA GLU A 47 -12.40 -7.52 -14.12
C GLU A 47 -11.71 -6.59 -15.12
N TYR A 48 -10.59 -7.04 -15.71
CA TYR A 48 -9.89 -6.37 -16.80
C TYR A 48 -10.07 -7.19 -18.09
N LYS A 49 -10.65 -6.55 -19.12
CA LYS A 49 -11.06 -7.19 -20.37
C LYS A 49 -10.47 -6.46 -21.57
N PRO A 50 -9.31 -6.91 -22.08
CA PRO A 50 -8.72 -6.37 -23.30
C PRO A 50 -9.48 -6.90 -24.53
N LYS A 51 -9.69 -6.05 -25.53
CA LYS A 51 -10.25 -6.42 -26.84
C LYS A 51 -9.17 -6.28 -27.91
N PHE A 52 -8.90 -7.37 -28.61
CA PHE A 52 -7.93 -7.41 -29.70
C PHE A 52 -8.64 -7.49 -31.04
N VAL A 53 -8.09 -6.81 -32.04
CA VAL A 53 -8.42 -7.04 -33.45
C VAL A 53 -7.21 -7.69 -34.09
N GLU A 54 -7.44 -8.82 -34.76
CA GLU A 54 -6.43 -9.45 -35.60
C GLU A 54 -6.63 -9.00 -37.04
N VAL A 55 -5.56 -8.54 -37.67
CA VAL A 55 -5.51 -8.21 -39.09
C VAL A 55 -4.57 -9.19 -39.76
N SER A 56 -5.08 -10.00 -40.67
CA SER A 56 -4.32 -10.95 -41.46
C SER A 56 -4.44 -10.68 -42.96
N ASP A 57 -3.50 -11.20 -43.74
CA ASP A 57 -3.62 -11.24 -45.20
C ASP A 57 -4.69 -12.25 -45.64
N ASP A 58 -5.22 -12.08 -46.85
CA ASP A 58 -6.31 -12.92 -47.38
C ASP A 58 -5.94 -14.41 -47.48
N LEU A 59 -4.64 -14.74 -47.43
CA LEU A 59 -4.11 -16.10 -47.45
C LEU A 59 -3.78 -16.65 -46.04
N GLY A 60 -3.85 -15.83 -44.98
CA GLY A 60 -3.57 -16.22 -43.60
C GLY A 60 -2.11 -16.55 -43.29
N LEU A 61 -1.16 -16.09 -44.12
CA LEU A 61 0.28 -16.31 -43.97
C LEU A 61 0.93 -15.32 -43.00
N VAL A 62 0.34 -14.13 -42.85
CA VAL A 62 0.83 -13.08 -41.95
C VAL A 62 -0.36 -12.49 -41.21
N ALA A 63 -0.30 -12.50 -39.88
CA ALA A 63 -1.29 -11.89 -39.01
C ALA A 63 -0.63 -10.97 -37.98
N LYS A 64 -1.33 -9.89 -37.62
CA LYS A 64 -0.96 -8.98 -36.54
C LYS A 64 -2.14 -8.75 -35.62
N THR A 65 -1.99 -9.13 -34.36
CA THR A 65 -2.95 -8.85 -33.29
C THR A 65 -2.66 -7.49 -32.66
N ILE A 66 -3.67 -6.63 -32.55
CA ILE A 66 -3.57 -5.27 -32.02
C ILE A 66 -4.59 -5.11 -30.89
N LEU A 67 -4.16 -4.62 -29.73
CA LEU A 67 -5.07 -4.22 -28.64
C LEU A 67 -5.81 -2.94 -29.06
N THR A 68 -7.14 -2.95 -29.00
CA THR A 68 -7.99 -1.86 -29.50
C THR A 68 -8.81 -1.18 -28.40
N GLU A 69 -9.15 -1.91 -27.35
CA GLU A 69 -9.91 -1.40 -26.22
C GLU A 69 -9.53 -2.19 -24.97
N GLU A 70 -9.60 -1.54 -23.82
CA GLU A 70 -9.51 -2.21 -22.53
C GLU A 70 -10.69 -1.75 -21.69
N GLU A 71 -11.48 -2.69 -21.21
CA GLU A 71 -12.60 -2.43 -20.32
C GLU A 71 -12.24 -2.92 -18.92
N VAL A 72 -12.40 -2.05 -17.93
CA VAL A 72 -12.20 -2.41 -16.52
C VAL A 72 -13.51 -2.20 -15.77
N THR A 73 -13.93 -3.21 -15.01
CA THR A 73 -15.09 -3.10 -14.11
C THR A 73 -14.72 -3.55 -12.71
N LEU A 74 -15.18 -2.81 -11.69
CA LEU A 74 -15.11 -3.23 -10.30
C LEU A 74 -16.53 -3.48 -9.80
N LYS A 75 -16.80 -4.72 -9.41
CA LYS A 75 -18.08 -5.21 -8.90
C LYS A 75 -18.00 -5.47 -7.41
N SER A 76 -19.02 -5.08 -6.65
CA SER A 76 -19.11 -5.44 -5.23
C SER A 76 -20.55 -5.44 -4.74
N GLY A 77 -20.85 -6.29 -3.76
CA GLY A 77 -22.14 -6.35 -3.08
C GLY A 77 -22.14 -5.51 -1.81
N ILE A 78 -22.81 -4.35 -1.84
CA ILE A 78 -22.88 -3.44 -0.69
C ILE A 78 -24.00 -3.89 0.26
N MET A 79 -23.64 -4.28 1.48
CA MET A 79 -24.56 -4.74 2.52
C MET A 79 -25.09 -3.60 3.38
N THR A 80 -24.25 -2.61 3.73
CA THR A 80 -24.68 -1.44 4.50
C THR A 80 -24.83 -0.21 3.60
N TRP A 81 -26.05 0.24 3.41
CA TRP A 81 -26.36 1.36 2.52
C TRP A 81 -27.47 2.24 3.09
N ASN A 82 -27.45 3.51 2.67
CA ASN A 82 -28.51 4.46 2.97
C ASN A 82 -28.76 5.37 1.75
N GLY A 83 -29.66 6.33 1.87
CA GLY A 83 -29.99 7.21 0.74
C GLY A 83 -28.81 8.03 0.16
N LYS A 84 -27.76 8.29 0.93
CA LYS A 84 -26.52 8.93 0.43
C LYS A 84 -25.68 7.94 -0.37
N THR A 85 -25.62 6.67 0.04
CA THR A 85 -25.00 5.59 -0.74
C THR A 85 -25.68 5.46 -2.11
N LEU A 86 -27.02 5.43 -2.15
CA LEU A 86 -27.78 5.37 -3.41
C LEU A 86 -27.48 6.56 -4.34
N ALA A 87 -27.16 7.73 -3.78
CA ALA A 87 -26.80 8.90 -4.58
C ALA A 87 -25.43 8.79 -5.24
N LYS A 88 -24.49 8.07 -4.62
CA LYS A 88 -23.19 7.77 -5.22
C LYS A 88 -23.30 6.66 -6.27
N LEU A 89 -24.26 5.75 -6.10
CA LEU A 89 -24.52 4.63 -7.02
C LEU A 89 -25.39 5.01 -8.22
N CYS A 90 -26.05 6.17 -8.24
CA CYS A 90 -26.88 6.58 -9.38
C CYS A 90 -26.74 8.07 -9.69
N THR A 91 -26.27 8.37 -10.89
CA THR A 91 -25.97 9.73 -11.37
C THR A 91 -27.17 10.67 -11.49
N THR A 92 -28.40 10.12 -11.44
CA THR A 92 -29.65 10.91 -11.48
C THR A 92 -30.29 11.08 -10.10
N ALA A 93 -29.66 10.52 -9.06
CA ALA A 93 -30.18 10.52 -7.72
C ALA A 93 -30.12 11.92 -7.09
N ARG A 94 -31.22 12.29 -6.43
CA ARG A 94 -31.38 13.58 -5.75
C ARG A 94 -31.84 13.32 -4.33
N VAL A 95 -31.00 13.68 -3.35
CA VAL A 95 -31.26 13.47 -1.92
C VAL A 95 -31.81 14.75 -1.32
N THR A 96 -32.91 14.65 -0.59
CA THR A 96 -33.45 15.72 0.25
C THR A 96 -33.67 15.21 1.67
N GLU A 97 -33.25 15.99 2.67
CA GLU A 97 -33.49 15.69 4.08
C GLU A 97 -34.39 16.79 4.66
N ALA A 98 -35.60 16.41 5.07
CA ALA A 98 -36.57 17.34 5.63
C ALA A 98 -37.52 16.60 6.58
N ALA A 99 -37.95 17.26 7.67
CA ALA A 99 -38.92 16.73 8.63
C ALA A 99 -38.57 15.30 9.13
N GLY A 100 -37.30 15.03 9.42
CA GLY A 100 -36.84 13.72 9.93
C GLY A 100 -36.82 12.58 8.90
N LYS A 101 -37.02 12.88 7.61
CA LYS A 101 -36.98 11.89 6.52
C LYS A 101 -35.86 12.21 5.53
N ARG A 102 -35.15 11.18 5.07
CA ARG A 102 -34.28 11.24 3.89
C ARG A 102 -35.02 10.66 2.70
N THR A 103 -35.26 11.48 1.69
CA THR A 103 -35.89 11.07 0.42
C THR A 103 -34.85 11.08 -0.69
N VAL A 104 -34.76 9.99 -1.45
CA VAL A 104 -33.90 9.90 -2.64
C VAL A 104 -34.79 9.71 -3.84
N LYS A 105 -34.75 10.65 -4.77
CA LYS A 105 -35.42 10.55 -6.07
C LYS A 105 -34.41 10.10 -7.11
N ILE A 106 -34.69 9.04 -7.83
CA ILE A 106 -33.77 8.44 -8.83
C ILE A 106 -34.50 8.39 -10.17
N GLY A 107 -33.83 8.75 -11.26
CA GLY A 107 -34.38 8.79 -12.62
C GLY A 107 -34.61 10.20 -13.18
N GLY A 108 -34.90 10.26 -14.49
CA GLY A 108 -35.03 11.48 -15.29
C GLY A 108 -33.69 11.92 -15.87
N VAL A 109 -33.47 11.61 -17.16
CA VAL A 109 -32.18 11.76 -17.88
C VAL A 109 -31.55 13.14 -17.74
N GLY A 110 -32.35 14.22 -17.77
CA GLY A 110 -31.86 15.59 -17.59
C GLY A 110 -31.27 15.91 -16.21
N ASN A 111 -31.27 14.97 -15.27
CA ASN A 111 -30.66 15.13 -13.94
C ASN A 111 -29.34 14.39 -13.78
N GLN A 112 -28.80 13.82 -14.86
CA GLN A 112 -27.49 13.17 -14.84
C GLN A 112 -26.42 14.19 -14.46
N ASP A 113 -25.71 13.96 -13.37
CA ASP A 113 -24.73 14.92 -12.83
C ASP A 113 -23.32 14.81 -13.44
N GLY A 114 -23.09 13.80 -14.30
CA GLY A 114 -21.82 13.58 -14.99
C GLY A 114 -20.64 13.28 -14.07
N LYS A 115 -20.86 13.06 -12.77
CA LYS A 115 -19.77 12.89 -11.81
C LYS A 115 -19.09 11.54 -12.02
N LYS A 116 -17.77 11.59 -11.93
CA LYS A 116 -16.91 10.42 -11.74
C LYS A 116 -16.53 10.35 -10.26
N TYR A 117 -16.32 9.14 -9.80
CA TYR A 117 -15.91 8.86 -8.44
C TYR A 117 -14.57 8.13 -8.48
N VAL A 118 -13.71 8.42 -7.52
CA VAL A 118 -12.65 7.51 -7.11
C VAL A 118 -13.33 6.41 -6.30
N ILE A 119 -13.06 5.15 -6.63
CA ILE A 119 -13.51 3.97 -5.89
C ILE A 119 -12.27 3.20 -5.48
N ARG A 120 -12.11 2.96 -4.17
CA ARG A 120 -11.00 2.19 -3.63
C ARG A 120 -11.51 1.03 -2.79
N PHE A 121 -11.14 -0.18 -3.18
CA PHE A 121 -11.26 -1.36 -2.34
C PHE A 121 -9.97 -1.52 -1.52
N VAL A 122 -10.11 -1.71 -0.21
CA VAL A 122 -8.99 -1.94 0.72
C VAL A 122 -9.21 -3.27 1.41
N HIS A 123 -8.29 -4.19 1.21
CA HIS A 123 -8.15 -5.39 2.02
C HIS A 123 -7.04 -5.16 3.02
N ASN A 124 -7.36 -5.24 4.31
CA ASN A 124 -6.38 -5.08 5.37
C ASN A 124 -5.88 -6.44 5.82
N ASP A 125 -4.58 -6.65 5.75
CA ASP A 125 -3.91 -7.86 6.24
C ASP A 125 -2.74 -7.47 7.17
N PRO A 126 -2.79 -7.79 8.47
CA PRO A 126 -1.76 -7.43 9.42
C PRO A 126 -0.49 -8.28 9.30
N VAL A 127 -0.53 -9.42 8.61
CA VAL A 127 0.59 -10.35 8.44
C VAL A 127 1.28 -10.09 7.11
N ASP A 128 0.49 -10.08 6.03
CA ASP A 128 1.01 -10.04 4.68
C ASP A 128 1.00 -8.62 4.09
N GLY A 129 0.34 -7.67 4.74
CA GLY A 129 0.25 -6.28 4.32
C GLY A 129 -1.02 -5.98 3.52
N ASP A 130 -1.47 -4.72 3.62
CA ASP A 130 -2.68 -4.25 2.97
C ASP A 130 -2.60 -4.30 1.42
N ILE A 131 -3.74 -4.55 0.79
CA ILE A 131 -3.94 -4.44 -0.66
C ILE A 131 -5.00 -3.38 -0.95
N ARG A 132 -4.69 -2.51 -1.92
CA ARG A 132 -5.59 -1.45 -2.40
C ARG A 132 -5.78 -1.55 -3.90
N VAL A 133 -7.04 -1.54 -4.32
CA VAL A 133 -7.43 -1.45 -5.74
C VAL A 133 -8.19 -0.17 -5.92
N THR A 134 -7.68 0.73 -6.77
CA THR A 134 -8.28 2.04 -7.04
C THR A 134 -8.63 2.19 -8.51
N ILE A 135 -9.86 2.62 -8.77
CA ILE A 135 -10.33 3.00 -10.10
C ILE A 135 -11.03 4.37 -10.04
N VAL A 136 -11.07 5.07 -11.17
CA VAL A 136 -11.96 6.23 -11.35
C VAL A 136 -13.07 5.83 -12.30
N GLY A 137 -14.33 6.01 -11.92
CA GLY A 137 -15.44 5.54 -12.74
C GLY A 137 -16.78 6.12 -12.32
N SER A 138 -17.82 5.61 -12.97
CA SER A 138 -19.20 5.85 -12.58
C SER A 138 -19.93 4.51 -12.55
N ASN A 139 -20.96 4.39 -11.71
CA ASN A 139 -21.80 3.21 -11.77
C ASN A 139 -22.59 3.24 -13.09
N GLN A 140 -22.35 2.25 -13.94
CA GLN A 140 -23.03 2.13 -15.24
C GLN A 140 -24.07 1.00 -15.25
N ALA A 141 -24.08 0.15 -14.22
CA ALA A 141 -25.14 -0.85 -14.04
C ALA A 141 -26.31 -0.26 -13.22
N GLY A 142 -27.52 -0.73 -13.52
CA GLY A 142 -28.63 -0.59 -12.59
C GLY A 142 -28.36 -1.40 -11.32
N PHE A 143 -28.97 -1.02 -10.20
CA PHE A 143 -28.89 -1.78 -8.96
C PHE A 143 -30.21 -2.49 -8.68
N LYS A 144 -30.13 -3.71 -8.10
CA LYS A 144 -31.30 -4.49 -7.66
C LYS A 144 -31.37 -4.48 -6.14
N MET A 145 -32.60 -4.44 -5.61
CA MET A 145 -32.86 -4.54 -4.18
C MET A 145 -33.87 -5.66 -3.95
N ALA A 146 -33.44 -6.75 -3.32
CA ALA A 146 -34.31 -7.86 -2.96
C ALA A 146 -34.53 -7.88 -1.44
N PHE A 147 -35.81 -7.82 -1.02
CA PHE A 147 -36.21 -7.94 0.38
C PHE A 147 -36.73 -9.37 0.60
N THR A 148 -35.88 -10.25 1.13
CA THR A 148 -36.20 -11.67 1.37
C THR A 148 -36.08 -12.01 2.85
N LYS A 149 -36.91 -12.93 3.37
CA LYS A 149 -36.97 -13.18 4.82
C LYS A 149 -35.68 -13.79 5.42
N ASP A 150 -34.88 -14.50 4.62
CA ASP A 150 -33.75 -15.32 5.09
C ASP A 150 -32.38 -14.81 4.62
N LYS A 151 -32.29 -13.67 3.92
CA LYS A 151 -31.04 -13.10 3.41
C LYS A 151 -31.00 -11.58 3.53
N ALA A 152 -29.81 -11.03 3.74
CA ALA A 152 -29.60 -9.59 3.72
C ALA A 152 -29.91 -8.99 2.33
N THR A 153 -30.41 -7.75 2.31
CA THR A 153 -30.59 -7.00 1.06
C THR A 153 -29.24 -6.44 0.62
N ILE A 154 -28.63 -7.10 -0.36
CA ILE A 154 -27.38 -6.69 -0.99
C ILE A 154 -27.71 -5.81 -2.20
N VAL A 155 -27.00 -4.68 -2.32
CA VAL A 155 -27.08 -3.80 -3.48
C VAL A 155 -25.83 -4.01 -4.33
N ASP A 156 -26.02 -4.52 -5.54
CA ASP A 156 -24.93 -4.69 -6.50
C ASP A 156 -24.48 -3.32 -7.03
N ALA A 157 -23.17 -3.09 -7.01
CA ALA A 157 -22.53 -1.92 -7.61
C ALA A 157 -21.53 -2.38 -8.68
N GLU A 158 -21.58 -1.77 -9.87
CA GLU A 158 -20.63 -2.02 -10.96
C GLU A 158 -20.06 -0.69 -11.48
N PHE A 159 -18.80 -0.44 -11.17
CA PHE A 159 -18.12 0.77 -11.61
C PHE A 159 -17.28 0.45 -12.84
N LYS A 160 -17.63 1.06 -13.99
CA LYS A 160 -16.80 1.02 -15.19
C LYS A 160 -15.73 2.09 -15.10
N ALA A 161 -14.46 1.69 -15.22
CA ALA A 161 -13.34 2.61 -15.10
C ALA A 161 -13.24 3.53 -16.32
N ALA A 162 -12.89 4.79 -16.07
CA ALA A 162 -12.43 5.78 -17.01
C ALA A 162 -10.92 6.00 -16.81
N PRO A 163 -10.19 6.56 -17.80
CA PRO A 163 -8.80 6.96 -17.63
C PRO A 163 -8.63 7.89 -16.42
N LEU A 164 -7.64 7.57 -15.57
CA LEU A 164 -7.31 8.33 -14.35
C LEU A 164 -6.19 9.35 -14.56
N ASP A 165 -5.39 9.20 -15.62
CA ASP A 165 -4.31 10.10 -16.04
C ASP A 165 -4.32 10.32 -17.57
N ASP A 166 -3.34 11.08 -18.07
CA ASP A 166 -3.18 11.45 -19.48
C ASP A 166 -2.53 10.35 -20.35
N VAL A 167 -1.98 9.30 -19.73
CA VAL A 167 -1.41 8.13 -20.41
C VAL A 167 -2.38 6.95 -20.49
N GLY A 168 -3.58 7.08 -19.92
CA GLY A 168 -4.68 6.14 -20.12
C GLY A 168 -4.82 5.07 -19.03
N THR A 169 -4.14 5.22 -17.89
CA THR A 169 -4.20 4.26 -16.77
C THR A 169 -5.65 4.13 -16.27
N LYS A 170 -6.07 2.89 -15.96
CA LYS A 170 -7.45 2.60 -15.50
C LYS A 170 -7.54 1.98 -14.11
N ILE A 171 -6.45 1.38 -13.63
CA ILE A 171 -6.34 0.70 -12.35
C ILE A 171 -5.03 1.14 -11.69
N ILE A 172 -5.10 1.47 -10.41
CA ILE A 172 -3.94 1.49 -9.52
C ILE A 172 -4.09 0.32 -8.56
N TYR A 173 -3.11 -0.57 -8.54
CA TYR A 173 -2.97 -1.66 -7.58
C TYR A 173 -1.77 -1.36 -6.70
N GLU A 174 -2.00 -1.31 -5.39
CA GLU A 174 -0.97 -1.01 -4.39
C GLU A 174 -0.97 -2.12 -3.34
N GLU A 175 0.22 -2.58 -3.01
CA GLU A 175 0.45 -3.69 -2.09
C GLU A 175 1.58 -3.34 -1.12
N SER A 176 1.32 -3.52 0.17
CA SER A 176 2.35 -3.42 1.20
C SER A 176 3.17 -4.72 1.26
N ILE A 177 4.50 -4.62 1.26
CA ILE A 177 5.41 -5.75 1.48
C ILE A 177 6.13 -5.62 2.83
N PRO A 178 6.49 -6.73 3.51
CA PRO A 178 7.28 -6.68 4.72
C PRO A 178 8.59 -5.90 4.50
N LEU A 179 8.92 -5.01 5.44
CA LEU A 179 10.21 -4.32 5.44
C LEU A 179 11.27 -5.26 6.01
N GLU A 180 12.38 -5.42 5.29
CA GLU A 180 13.56 -6.16 5.77
C GLU A 180 14.63 -5.18 6.27
N MET A 181 15.42 -5.60 7.27
CA MET A 181 16.52 -4.78 7.76
C MET A 181 17.66 -4.72 6.74
N GLU A 182 18.07 -3.51 6.38
CA GLU A 182 19.19 -3.33 5.46
C GLU A 182 20.53 -3.66 6.13
N ALA A 183 21.44 -4.27 5.38
CA ALA A 183 22.76 -4.65 5.90
C ALA A 183 23.76 -3.48 5.82
N LEU A 184 24.51 -3.27 6.91
CA LEU A 184 25.72 -2.44 6.91
C LEU A 184 26.95 -3.34 6.74
N ILE A 185 27.84 -2.98 5.82
CA ILE A 185 29.15 -3.57 5.68
C ILE A 185 30.11 -2.81 6.60
N LEU A 186 30.69 -3.52 7.57
CA LEU A 186 31.62 -2.95 8.53
C LEU A 186 33.04 -3.44 8.24
N THR A 187 33.99 -2.51 8.14
CA THR A 187 35.42 -2.83 8.04
C THR A 187 36.14 -2.24 9.24
N SER A 188 36.62 -3.11 10.13
CA SER A 188 37.41 -2.72 11.31
C SER A 188 38.90 -2.79 11.01
N VAL A 189 39.62 -1.71 11.27
CA VAL A 189 41.09 -1.60 11.14
C VAL A 189 41.69 -1.01 12.41
N ALA A 190 43.00 -1.15 12.60
CA ALA A 190 43.70 -0.59 13.75
C ALA A 190 43.44 0.93 13.87
N GLY A 191 43.03 1.36 15.07
CA GLY A 191 42.78 2.77 15.39
C GLY A 191 44.07 3.55 15.63
N THR A 192 43.93 4.76 16.17
CA THR A 192 45.04 5.67 16.47
C THR A 192 45.75 5.33 17.78
N LEU A 193 44.99 5.00 18.83
CA LEU A 193 45.46 4.64 20.17
C LEU A 193 45.50 3.11 20.37
N SER A 194 46.39 2.64 21.25
CA SER A 194 46.39 1.23 21.67
C SER A 194 45.04 0.88 22.32
N GLY A 195 44.48 -0.27 21.94
CA GLY A 195 43.14 -0.70 22.33
C GLY A 195 41.99 -0.02 21.58
N ALA A 196 42.27 0.74 20.51
CA ALA A 196 41.25 1.37 19.68
C ALA A 196 41.17 0.78 18.27
N THR A 197 39.98 0.75 17.70
CA THR A 197 39.70 0.35 16.31
C THR A 197 38.99 1.47 15.55
N ARG A 198 39.31 1.61 14.27
CA ARG A 198 38.61 2.49 13.35
C ARG A 198 37.68 1.64 12.49
N VAL A 199 36.41 2.01 12.40
CA VAL A 199 35.41 1.28 11.61
C VAL A 199 34.94 2.12 10.44
N ALA A 200 35.01 1.55 9.24
CA ALA A 200 34.33 2.09 8.07
C ALA A 200 32.97 1.40 7.89
N VAL A 201 31.94 2.18 7.57
CA VAL A 201 30.56 1.71 7.36
C VAL A 201 30.14 1.98 5.93
N THR A 202 29.48 1.03 5.29
CA THR A 202 28.87 1.21 3.97
C THR A 202 27.51 0.49 3.93
N PRO A 203 26.43 1.13 3.44
CA PRO A 203 26.33 2.50 2.92
C PRO A 203 26.53 3.60 3.97
N THR A 204 26.69 4.85 3.52
CA THR A 204 26.81 6.02 4.40
C THR A 204 25.51 6.28 5.17
N LEU A 205 25.65 6.86 6.35
CA LEU A 205 24.54 7.22 7.24
C LEU A 205 23.44 8.00 6.51
N THR A 206 22.20 7.55 6.62
CA THR A 206 21.05 8.29 6.07
C THR A 206 20.87 9.60 6.83
N ALA A 207 20.57 10.68 6.12
CA ALA A 207 20.38 12.00 6.74
C ALA A 207 19.26 11.98 7.79
N GLY A 208 19.57 12.43 9.00
CA GLY A 208 18.64 12.43 10.15
C GLY A 208 18.72 11.19 11.05
N ASN A 209 19.45 10.15 10.63
CA ASN A 209 19.69 8.96 11.45
C ASN A 209 20.94 9.09 12.31
N SER A 210 21.14 8.15 13.23
CA SER A 210 22.32 8.08 14.11
C SER A 210 22.90 6.67 14.15
N TYR A 211 24.20 6.55 14.46
CA TYR A 211 24.81 5.26 14.72
C TYR A 211 24.84 4.92 16.21
N MET A 212 24.52 3.67 16.50
CA MET A 212 24.62 3.04 17.81
C MET A 212 25.49 1.79 17.66
N TYR A 213 26.30 1.45 18.66
CA TYR A 213 27.17 0.28 18.60
C TYR A 213 27.24 -0.49 19.92
N LYS A 214 27.65 -1.75 19.83
CA LYS A 214 28.03 -2.61 20.95
C LYS A 214 29.26 -3.42 20.58
N THR A 215 30.06 -3.75 21.59
CA THR A 215 31.24 -4.61 21.44
C THR A 215 31.20 -5.71 22.50
N ALA A 216 31.36 -6.96 22.11
CA ALA A 216 31.44 -8.10 23.02
C ALA A 216 32.19 -9.25 22.34
N THR A 217 32.46 -10.34 23.07
CA THR A 217 33.03 -11.57 22.46
C THR A 217 32.16 -12.09 21.32
N THR A 218 30.84 -11.93 21.42
CA THR A 218 29.86 -12.23 20.37
C THR A 218 28.70 -11.24 20.51
N VAL A 219 28.21 -10.72 19.38
CA VAL A 219 27.07 -9.80 19.32
C VAL A 219 25.96 -10.37 18.42
N THR A 220 24.71 -10.05 18.77
CA THR A 220 23.52 -10.49 18.04
C THR A 220 22.82 -9.27 17.48
N LEU A 221 22.72 -9.21 16.14
CA LEU A 221 22.04 -8.10 15.46
C LEU A 221 20.57 -8.00 15.92
N PRO A 222 20.04 -6.79 16.13
CA PRO A 222 18.63 -6.60 16.46
C PRO A 222 17.72 -6.96 15.29
N GLU A 223 16.41 -7.08 15.54
CA GLU A 223 15.40 -7.12 14.47
C GLU A 223 15.07 -5.69 14.00
N LEU A 224 14.50 -5.57 12.79
CA LEU A 224 14.04 -4.27 12.27
C LEU A 224 13.07 -3.62 13.26
N ASN A 225 13.21 -2.32 13.48
CA ASN A 225 12.42 -1.51 14.40
C ASN A 225 12.64 -1.76 15.91
N ASN A 226 13.56 -2.63 16.31
CA ASN A 226 13.91 -2.76 17.73
C ASN A 226 14.55 -1.47 18.24
N ILE A 227 14.19 -1.09 19.47
CA ILE A 227 14.76 0.10 20.13
C ILE A 227 16.22 -0.18 20.51
N CYS A 228 17.13 0.52 19.86
CA CYS A 228 18.57 0.42 20.06
C CYS A 228 19.10 1.75 20.61
N ASN A 229 19.02 1.92 21.93
CA ASN A 229 19.43 3.13 22.64
C ASN A 229 20.36 2.77 23.81
N THR A 230 20.77 3.78 24.59
CA THR A 230 21.63 3.58 25.77
C THR A 230 20.97 2.77 26.88
N GLU A 231 19.64 2.81 27.00
CA GLU A 231 18.88 2.04 27.98
C GLU A 231 18.84 0.54 27.60
N THR A 232 18.90 0.22 26.31
CA THR A 232 19.02 -1.15 25.79
C THR A 232 20.48 -1.59 25.61
N GLY A 233 21.43 -0.84 26.19
CA GLY A 233 22.84 -1.18 26.31
C GLY A 233 23.72 -0.80 25.12
N TYR A 234 23.22 0.00 24.18
CA TYR A 234 24.03 0.49 23.05
C TYR A 234 24.77 1.79 23.39
N THR A 235 25.87 2.07 22.69
CA THR A 235 26.61 3.32 22.82
C THR A 235 26.44 4.16 21.56
N THR A 236 26.26 5.47 21.69
CA THR A 236 26.17 6.38 20.54
C THR A 236 27.53 6.55 19.88
N TRP A 237 27.58 6.50 18.55
CA TRP A 237 28.78 6.75 17.77
C TRP A 237 28.53 7.78 16.68
N ASN A 238 29.53 8.64 16.47
CA ASN A 238 29.42 9.74 15.50
C ASN A 238 29.84 9.35 14.08
N GLY A 239 30.17 8.07 13.84
CA GLY A 239 30.59 7.58 12.53
C GLY A 239 32.06 7.83 12.17
N ALA A 240 32.84 8.48 13.05
CA ALA A 240 34.18 8.97 12.70
C ALA A 240 35.26 8.72 13.77
N ILE A 241 34.92 8.76 15.06
CA ILE A 241 35.90 8.51 16.12
C ILE A 241 36.27 7.03 16.21
N ASP A 242 37.50 6.76 16.62
CA ASP A 242 37.91 5.40 16.96
C ASP A 242 37.12 4.88 18.17
N ILE A 243 36.83 3.59 18.16
CA ILE A 243 36.07 2.89 19.20
C ILE A 243 37.04 2.08 20.05
N THR A 244 36.97 2.19 21.38
CA THR A 244 37.71 1.32 22.30
C THR A 244 37.13 -0.09 22.22
N ALA A 245 37.94 -1.06 21.80
CA ALA A 245 37.51 -2.44 21.62
C ALA A 245 38.70 -3.40 21.69
N VAL A 246 38.43 -4.66 22.05
CA VAL A 246 39.46 -5.70 22.16
C VAL A 246 39.60 -6.44 20.83
N THR A 247 40.83 -6.60 20.33
CA THR A 247 41.08 -7.39 19.11
C THR A 247 40.52 -8.80 19.24
N GLY A 248 39.77 -9.25 18.23
CA GLY A 248 39.11 -10.57 18.21
C GLY A 248 37.67 -10.58 18.76
N ASN A 249 37.23 -9.52 19.44
CA ASN A 249 35.80 -9.35 19.76
C ASN A 249 34.99 -9.01 18.49
N GLU A 250 33.67 -9.14 18.57
CA GLU A 250 32.77 -8.59 17.56
C GLU A 250 32.34 -7.17 17.94
N ILE A 251 32.13 -6.35 16.91
CA ILE A 251 31.45 -5.07 16.99
C ILE A 251 30.23 -5.11 16.09
N GLU A 252 29.09 -4.68 16.62
CA GLU A 252 27.90 -4.36 15.83
C GLU A 252 27.68 -2.86 15.77
N ILE A 253 27.26 -2.38 14.61
CA ILE A 253 26.86 -0.99 14.39
C ILE A 253 25.47 -1.01 13.77
N ILE A 254 24.58 -0.21 14.35
CA ILE A 254 23.17 -0.09 14.02
C ILE A 254 22.93 1.36 13.62
N GLU A 255 22.36 1.56 12.45
CA GLU A 255 21.75 2.83 12.07
C GLU A 255 20.33 2.88 12.60
N VAL A 256 20.05 3.90 13.41
CA VAL A 256 18.74 4.11 14.03
C VAL A 256 18.07 5.38 13.53
N ASP A 257 16.74 5.37 13.46
CA ASP A 257 15.94 6.55 13.14
C ASP A 257 15.87 7.56 14.32
N GLY A 258 15.14 8.66 14.13
CA GLY A 258 14.94 9.69 15.16
C GLY A 258 14.20 9.21 16.42
N THR A 259 13.69 7.98 16.45
CA THR A 259 13.06 7.32 17.61
C THR A 259 13.90 6.17 18.17
N PHE A 260 15.16 6.04 17.74
CA PHE A 260 16.09 4.98 18.11
C PHE A 260 15.70 3.57 17.63
N LYS A 261 14.84 3.45 16.62
CA LYS A 261 14.49 2.16 16.03
C LYS A 261 15.53 1.73 15.00
N ALA A 262 15.96 0.47 15.04
CA ALA A 262 16.92 -0.08 14.09
C ALA A 262 16.37 -0.09 12.66
N ILE A 263 17.12 0.50 11.73
CA ILE A 263 16.79 0.56 10.30
C ILE A 263 17.81 -0.24 9.48
N LYS A 264 19.10 -0.14 9.84
CA LYS A 264 20.18 -0.89 9.21
C LYS A 264 21.12 -1.44 10.27
N ALA A 265 21.70 -2.62 10.06
CA ALA A 265 22.66 -3.16 11.01
C ALA A 265 23.75 -3.98 10.32
N GLY A 266 24.92 -3.99 10.94
CA GLY A 266 26.07 -4.79 10.49
C GLY A 266 26.93 -5.20 11.66
N LYS A 267 27.74 -6.23 11.45
CA LYS A 267 28.76 -6.65 12.42
C LYS A 267 30.09 -6.98 11.76
N ALA A 268 31.18 -6.83 12.51
CA ALA A 268 32.52 -7.20 12.08
C ALA A 268 33.37 -7.68 13.26
N THR A 269 34.46 -8.38 12.96
CA THR A 269 35.50 -8.70 13.94
C THR A 269 36.44 -7.52 14.14
N VAL A 270 36.70 -7.18 15.39
CA VAL A 270 37.53 -6.05 15.79
C VAL A 270 39.01 -6.32 15.50
N THR A 271 39.63 -5.40 14.78
CA THR A 271 41.09 -5.26 14.67
C THR A 271 41.48 -3.98 15.40
N ALA A 272 41.88 -4.08 16.67
CA ALA A 272 42.35 -2.94 17.45
C ALA A 272 43.87 -2.79 17.32
N LYS A 273 44.35 -1.56 17.52
CA LYS A 273 45.79 -1.29 17.56
C LYS A 273 46.41 -1.89 18.81
N VAL A 274 47.53 -2.59 18.63
CA VAL A 274 48.37 -3.11 19.72
C VAL A 274 49.15 -1.96 20.35
#